data_AF-A0A7Y3JMS7-F1
#
_entry.id   AF-A0A7Y3JMS7-F1
#
_cell.length_a   1.000
_cell.length_b   1.000
_cell.length_c   1.000
_cell.angle_alpha   90.00
_cell.angle_beta   90.00
_cell.angle_gamma   90.00
#
_symmetry.space_group_name_H-M   'P 1'
#
loop_
_entity.id
_entity.type
_entity.pdbx_description
1 polymer ?
#
loop_
_entity_poly.entity_id
_entity_poly.type
_entity_poly.pdbx_seq_one_letter_code
_entity_poly.pdbx_strand_id
1 'polypeptide(L)'
;MQEEQAVLEFFAQPENLPLALSVAEQTDHLREQLNNRFWVDLTRHLSGFIHHHHLGWQLAATEDRNAPDSLVGFHCVLDSDQALYLRPMMEQQNLGKGLQIYFGLMWSGTPTPEHLALPAVSTLSETLKALGYKNNASFMAWQWTKLHPRGKTFLLSYTRQPEILLTEIESGFGKLLLDNREQIDLANAALRSAPRSMTISLDQLRGKRAPSS
;
A
#
# COMPACT_ATOMS: atom_id res chain seq x y z
N MET A 1 2.85 7.41 39.70
CA MET A 1 3.16 8.65 38.95
C MET A 1 4.58 9.18 39.22
N GLN A 2 5.18 8.98 40.40
CA GLN A 2 6.57 9.42 40.70
C GLN A 2 7.66 8.57 40.02
N GLU A 3 7.45 7.26 39.86
CA GLU A 3 8.50 6.35 39.35
C GLU A 3 8.80 6.52 37.86
N GLU A 4 7.77 6.61 37.00
CA GLU A 4 7.97 6.83 35.56
C GLU A 4 8.68 8.16 35.28
N GLN A 5 8.31 9.22 36.02
CA GLN A 5 8.93 10.53 35.90
C GLN A 5 10.40 10.50 36.37
N ALA A 6 10.70 9.80 37.47
CA ALA A 6 12.07 9.63 37.96
C ALA A 6 12.96 8.87 36.95
N VAL A 7 12.42 7.87 36.25
CA VAL A 7 13.15 7.16 35.19
C VAL A 7 13.43 8.07 34.00
N LEU A 8 12.45 8.90 33.59
CA LEU A 8 12.64 9.87 32.51
C LEU A 8 13.69 10.93 32.88
N GLU A 9 13.63 11.45 34.10
CA GLU A 9 14.61 12.41 34.62
C GLU A 9 16.00 11.81 34.72
N PHE A 10 16.12 10.53 35.09
CA PHE A 10 17.39 9.81 35.07
C PHE A 10 17.98 9.76 33.66
N PHE A 11 17.22 9.34 32.65
CA PHE A 11 17.72 9.27 31.26
C PHE A 11 17.96 10.65 30.61
N ALA A 12 17.37 11.71 31.15
CA ALA A 12 17.57 13.07 30.67
C ALA A 12 18.92 13.68 31.10
N GLN A 13 19.62 13.08 32.08
CA GLN A 13 20.93 13.56 32.53
C GLN A 13 22.04 13.21 31.51
N PRO A 14 22.93 14.16 31.13
CA PRO A 14 24.00 13.90 30.17
C PRO A 14 24.92 12.74 30.52
N GLU A 15 25.17 12.50 31.81
CA GLU A 15 26.03 11.41 32.29
C GLU A 15 25.43 10.02 31.99
N ASN A 16 24.11 9.95 31.84
CA ASN A 16 23.38 8.73 31.53
C ASN A 16 23.17 8.52 30.02
N LEU A 17 23.74 9.38 29.17
CA LEU A 17 23.60 9.31 27.71
C LEU A 17 23.92 7.91 27.14
N PRO A 18 25.00 7.22 27.53
CA PRO A 18 25.27 5.88 27.00
C PRO A 18 24.12 4.89 27.26
N LEU A 19 23.51 4.95 28.45
CA LEU A 19 22.37 4.07 28.78
C LEU A 19 21.10 4.53 28.05
N ALA A 20 20.86 5.83 27.96
CA ALA A 20 19.72 6.39 27.22
C ALA A 20 19.75 5.96 25.74
N LEU A 21 20.93 5.99 25.10
CA LEU A 21 21.13 5.53 23.72
C LEU A 21 20.87 4.03 23.59
N SER A 22 21.36 3.21 24.52
CA SER A 22 21.09 1.76 24.49
C SER A 22 19.60 1.44 24.63
N VAL A 23 18.88 2.16 25.51
CA VAL A 23 17.42 2.01 25.65
C VAL A 23 16.69 2.50 24.40
N ALA A 24 17.16 3.56 23.76
CA ALA A 24 16.60 4.05 22.50
C ALA A 24 16.74 3.01 21.38
N GLU A 25 17.91 2.38 21.23
CA GLU A 25 18.14 1.30 20.27
C GLU A 25 17.22 0.10 20.49
N GLN A 26 17.08 -0.34 21.75
CA GLN A 26 16.15 -1.42 22.10
C GLN A 26 14.70 -1.05 21.80
N THR A 27 14.33 0.21 22.06
CA THR A 27 12.99 0.73 21.77
C THR A 27 12.75 0.74 20.26
N ASP A 28 13.72 1.14 19.46
CA ASP A 28 13.59 1.15 18.00
C ASP A 28 13.46 -0.27 17.43
N HIS A 29 14.21 -1.23 17.99
CA HIS A 29 14.02 -2.64 17.65
C HIS A 29 12.62 -3.15 17.99
N LEU A 30 12.09 -2.79 19.17
CA LEU A 30 10.72 -3.13 19.55
C LEU A 30 9.68 -2.50 18.61
N ARG A 31 9.89 -1.24 18.18
CA ARG A 31 9.01 -0.57 17.21
C ARG A 31 8.98 -1.31 15.88
N GLU A 32 10.11 -1.80 15.41
CA GLU A 32 10.20 -2.59 14.19
C GLU A 32 9.50 -3.95 14.32
N GLN A 33 9.72 -4.67 15.41
CA GLN A 33 9.03 -5.94 15.68
C GLN A 33 7.51 -5.75 15.70
N LEU A 34 7.03 -4.71 16.39
CA LEU A 34 5.60 -4.38 16.45
C LEU A 34 5.04 -3.97 15.08
N ASN A 35 5.81 -3.22 14.29
CA ASN A 35 5.45 -2.86 12.91
C ASN A 35 5.25 -4.11 12.04
N ASN A 36 6.21 -5.04 12.07
CA ASN A 36 6.12 -6.27 11.28
C ASN A 36 4.93 -7.13 11.73
N ARG A 37 4.75 -7.28 13.04
CA ARG A 37 3.60 -8.00 13.59
C ARG A 37 2.28 -7.35 13.15
N PHE A 38 2.20 -6.02 13.20
CA PHE A 38 1.02 -5.28 12.73
C PHE A 38 0.69 -5.60 11.27
N TRP A 39 1.67 -5.58 10.37
CA TRP A 39 1.43 -5.91 8.96
C TRP A 39 1.00 -7.36 8.75
N VAL A 40 1.61 -8.31 9.47
CA VAL A 40 1.17 -9.72 9.43
C VAL A 40 -0.28 -9.87 9.89
N ASP A 41 -0.62 -9.26 11.03
CA ASP A 41 -1.95 -9.40 11.62
C ASP A 41 -3.01 -8.70 10.76
N LEU A 42 -2.70 -7.52 10.20
CA LEU A 42 -3.56 -6.82 9.24
C LEU A 42 -3.75 -7.60 7.94
N THR A 43 -2.69 -8.15 7.36
CA THR A 43 -2.80 -8.96 6.14
C THR A 43 -3.66 -10.20 6.37
N ARG A 44 -3.54 -10.87 7.53
CA ARG A 44 -4.41 -11.99 7.89
C ARG A 44 -5.86 -11.56 8.03
N HIS A 45 -6.11 -10.47 8.74
CA HIS A 45 -7.45 -9.91 8.97
C HIS A 45 -8.12 -9.57 7.62
N LEU A 46 -7.44 -8.81 6.77
CA LEU A 46 -7.94 -8.43 5.46
C LEU A 46 -8.08 -9.61 4.48
N SER A 47 -7.26 -10.66 4.60
CA SER A 47 -7.46 -11.88 3.83
C SER A 47 -8.81 -12.53 4.16
N GLY A 48 -9.21 -12.53 5.43
CA GLY A 48 -10.54 -12.95 5.87
C GLY A 48 -11.65 -12.10 5.26
N PHE A 49 -11.50 -10.77 5.29
CA PHE A 49 -12.44 -9.82 4.67
C PHE A 49 -12.59 -10.03 3.16
N ILE A 50 -11.48 -10.15 2.44
CA ILE A 50 -11.48 -10.39 0.98
C ILE A 50 -12.19 -11.69 0.65
N HIS A 51 -11.93 -12.76 1.42
CA HIS A 51 -12.59 -14.04 1.25
C HIS A 51 -14.10 -13.96 1.56
N HIS A 52 -14.48 -13.30 2.66
CA HIS A 52 -15.87 -13.13 3.09
C HIS A 52 -16.71 -12.39 2.05
N HIS A 53 -16.15 -11.37 1.40
CA HIS A 53 -16.85 -10.60 0.37
C HIS A 53 -16.68 -11.15 -1.05
N HIS A 54 -16.04 -12.32 -1.20
CA HIS A 54 -15.76 -12.96 -2.49
C HIS A 54 -15.11 -11.99 -3.48
N LEU A 55 -14.12 -11.25 -3.01
CA LEU A 55 -13.31 -10.37 -3.84
C LEU A 55 -12.25 -11.25 -4.54
N GLY A 56 -12.09 -11.09 -5.86
CA GLY A 56 -11.21 -11.94 -6.70
C GLY A 56 -9.70 -11.70 -6.51
N TRP A 57 -9.28 -11.27 -5.32
CA TRP A 57 -7.92 -10.87 -5.00
C TRP A 57 -7.29 -11.80 -3.96
N GLN A 58 -5.96 -11.89 -3.99
CA GLN A 58 -5.14 -12.48 -2.94
C GLN A 58 -4.18 -11.42 -2.41
N LEU A 59 -3.96 -11.35 -1.10
CA LEU A 59 -2.98 -10.42 -0.54
C LEU A 59 -1.57 -11.01 -0.63
N ALA A 60 -0.64 -10.20 -1.10
CA ALA A 60 0.79 -10.45 -1.02
C ALA A 60 1.45 -9.35 -0.20
N ALA A 61 2.22 -9.73 0.82
CA ALA A 61 2.96 -8.78 1.64
C ALA A 61 4.06 -8.08 0.82
N THR A 62 4.35 -6.83 1.17
CA THR A 62 5.45 -6.05 0.60
C THR A 62 6.54 -5.86 1.66
N GLU A 63 7.80 -6.15 1.29
CA GLU A 63 8.99 -5.93 2.10
C GLU A 63 9.73 -4.64 1.70
N ASP A 64 10.46 -4.05 2.65
CA ASP A 64 11.38 -2.95 2.38
C ASP A 64 12.57 -3.45 1.54
N ARG A 65 12.84 -2.76 0.43
CA ARG A 65 13.96 -3.09 -0.47
C ARG A 65 15.33 -2.93 0.20
N ASN A 66 15.43 -2.08 1.23
CA ASN A 66 16.68 -1.78 1.91
C ASN A 66 16.84 -2.53 3.24
N ALA A 67 15.79 -3.19 3.71
CA ALA A 67 15.77 -3.95 4.95
C ALA A 67 14.94 -5.24 4.74
N PRO A 68 15.60 -6.31 4.27
CA PRO A 68 14.97 -7.64 4.18
C PRO A 68 14.32 -7.98 5.52
N ASP A 69 13.18 -8.67 5.48
CA ASP A 69 12.33 -9.00 6.64
C ASP A 69 11.59 -7.81 7.30
N SER A 70 11.74 -6.58 6.81
CA SER A 70 10.95 -5.43 7.28
C SER A 70 9.69 -5.28 6.42
N LEU A 71 8.52 -5.58 7.00
CA LEU A 71 7.25 -5.45 6.28
C LEU A 71 6.82 -3.99 6.21
N VAL A 72 6.42 -3.57 5.01
CA VAL A 72 5.98 -2.19 4.74
C VAL A 72 4.57 -2.11 4.19
N GLY A 73 3.90 -3.23 3.96
CA GLY A 73 2.53 -3.21 3.48
C GLY A 73 2.10 -4.50 2.80
N PHE A 74 1.14 -4.36 1.91
CA PHE A 74 0.66 -5.42 1.02
C PHE A 74 0.09 -4.81 -0.25
N HIS A 75 0.00 -5.66 -1.27
CA HIS A 75 -0.81 -5.41 -2.45
C HIS A 75 -1.67 -6.62 -2.76
N CYS A 76 -2.79 -6.37 -3.44
CA CYS A 76 -3.68 -7.40 -3.93
C CYS A 76 -3.20 -7.89 -5.30
N VAL A 77 -3.28 -9.19 -5.53
CA VAL A 77 -2.94 -9.85 -6.79
C VAL A 77 -4.20 -10.51 -7.31
N LEU A 78 -4.48 -10.36 -8.61
CA LEU A 78 -5.56 -11.10 -9.26
C LEU A 78 -5.13 -12.55 -9.51
N ASP A 79 -6.05 -13.49 -9.34
CA ASP A 79 -5.85 -14.91 -9.69
C ASP A 79 -5.97 -15.18 -11.21
N SER A 80 -5.70 -14.17 -12.04
CA SER A 80 -5.86 -14.24 -13.50
C SER A 80 -4.62 -13.74 -14.21
N ASP A 81 -4.28 -14.36 -15.35
CA ASP A 81 -3.15 -13.99 -16.22
C ASP A 81 -3.44 -12.71 -17.05
N GLN A 82 -3.77 -11.63 -16.35
CA GLN A 82 -4.04 -10.32 -16.95
C GLN A 82 -2.81 -9.43 -16.82
N ALA A 83 -2.29 -8.96 -17.97
CA ALA A 83 -1.06 -8.17 -18.02
C ALA A 83 -1.16 -6.81 -17.31
N LEU A 84 -2.31 -6.13 -17.45
CA LEU A 84 -2.57 -4.82 -16.83
C LEU A 84 -3.92 -4.82 -16.13
N TYR A 85 -3.91 -4.47 -14.85
CA TYR A 85 -5.09 -4.34 -14.01
C TYR A 85 -4.85 -3.34 -12.89
N LEU A 86 -5.93 -2.91 -12.24
CA LEU A 86 -5.93 -2.14 -11.02
C LEU A 86 -5.91 -3.08 -9.83
N ARG A 87 -4.90 -2.92 -8.98
CA ARG A 87 -4.76 -3.67 -7.75
C ARG A 87 -4.89 -2.77 -6.52
N PRO A 88 -5.73 -3.14 -5.55
CA PRO A 88 -5.69 -2.53 -4.24
C PRO A 88 -4.32 -2.72 -3.57
N MET A 89 -3.91 -1.74 -2.77
CA MET A 89 -2.72 -1.86 -1.91
C MET A 89 -2.84 -0.98 -0.68
N MET A 90 -2.08 -1.33 0.37
CA MET A 90 -1.82 -0.49 1.52
C MET A 90 -0.35 -0.62 1.93
N GLU A 91 0.35 0.50 2.08
CA GLU A 91 1.77 0.52 2.41
C GLU A 91 2.08 1.70 3.34
N GLN A 92 3.27 1.67 3.95
CA GLN A 92 3.85 2.82 4.64
C GLN A 92 4.98 3.44 3.84
N GLN A 93 5.12 4.76 3.97
CA GLN A 93 6.24 5.51 3.41
C GLN A 93 6.83 6.46 4.44
N ASN A 94 8.16 6.62 4.43
CA ASN A 94 8.84 7.61 5.25
C ASN A 94 8.74 8.98 4.59
N LEU A 95 8.15 9.95 5.30
CA LEU A 95 7.98 11.33 4.84
C LEU A 95 8.96 12.31 5.49
N GLY A 96 10.08 11.81 6.03
CA GLY A 96 11.10 12.58 6.76
C GLY A 96 10.70 12.91 8.20
N LYS A 97 9.41 13.05 8.49
CA LYS A 97 8.87 13.23 9.85
C LYS A 97 8.42 11.92 10.51
N GLY A 98 8.61 10.79 9.82
CA GLY A 98 8.18 9.47 10.24
C GLY A 98 7.45 8.71 9.14
N LEU A 99 7.10 7.48 9.45
CA LEU A 99 6.32 6.59 8.57
C LEU A 99 4.84 6.94 8.66
N GLN A 100 4.17 6.93 7.52
CA GLN A 100 2.73 7.13 7.42
C GLN A 100 2.13 6.11 6.45
N ILE A 101 0.96 5.57 6.79
CA ILE A 101 0.25 4.62 5.94
C ILE A 101 -0.54 5.35 4.86
N TYR A 102 -0.49 4.82 3.64
CA TYR A 102 -1.34 5.19 2.51
C TYR A 102 -1.95 3.94 1.88
N PHE A 103 -3.08 4.14 1.20
CA PHE A 103 -3.75 3.06 0.47
C PHE A 103 -4.39 3.58 -0.82
N GLY A 104 -4.70 2.66 -1.73
CA GLY A 104 -5.32 3.02 -2.99
C GLY A 104 -5.39 1.89 -4.02
N LEU A 105 -5.68 2.27 -5.26
CA LEU A 105 -5.62 1.44 -6.45
C LEU A 105 -4.36 1.79 -7.27
N MET A 106 -3.45 0.84 -7.33
CA MET A 106 -2.21 0.90 -8.08
C MET A 106 -2.37 0.19 -9.43
N TRP A 107 -1.66 0.66 -10.45
CA TRP A 107 -1.53 -0.10 -11.69
C TRP A 107 -0.59 -1.30 -11.49
N SER A 108 -0.96 -2.48 -11.97
CA SER A 108 -0.09 -3.67 -11.95
C SER A 108 1.12 -3.56 -12.89
N GLY A 109 1.03 -2.68 -13.88
CA GLY A 109 2.07 -2.34 -14.85
C GLY A 109 1.87 -0.94 -15.40
N THR A 110 2.69 -0.50 -16.35
CA THR A 110 2.58 0.86 -16.90
C THR A 110 1.38 0.98 -17.85
N PRO A 111 0.38 1.84 -17.55
CA PRO A 111 -0.74 2.06 -18.48
C PRO A 111 -0.30 2.87 -19.71
N THR A 112 -0.95 2.63 -20.84
CA THR A 112 -0.76 3.43 -22.08
C THR A 112 -1.86 4.50 -22.15
N PRO A 113 -1.73 5.54 -23.00
CA PRO A 113 -2.79 6.53 -23.19
C PRO A 113 -4.14 5.91 -23.58
N GLU A 114 -4.13 4.83 -24.37
CA GLU A 114 -5.34 4.12 -24.78
C GLU A 114 -6.02 3.43 -23.58
N HIS A 115 -5.24 2.85 -22.67
CA HIS A 115 -5.78 2.28 -21.43
C HIS A 115 -6.43 3.34 -20.55
N LEU A 116 -5.80 4.52 -20.43
CA LEU A 116 -6.32 5.64 -19.65
C LEU A 116 -7.59 6.26 -20.27
N ALA A 117 -7.76 6.14 -21.59
CA ALA A 117 -8.92 6.64 -22.32
C ALA A 117 -10.13 5.68 -22.31
N LEU A 118 -10.00 4.47 -21.77
CA LEU A 118 -11.12 3.54 -21.65
C LEU A 118 -12.23 4.15 -20.79
N PRO A 119 -13.50 4.17 -21.22
CA PRO A 119 -14.58 4.80 -20.47
C PRO A 119 -14.72 4.32 -19.02
N ALA A 120 -14.61 3.00 -18.79
CA ALA A 120 -14.69 2.44 -17.43
C ALA A 120 -13.53 2.92 -16.54
N VAL A 121 -12.34 3.10 -17.11
CA VAL A 121 -11.14 3.59 -16.41
C VAL A 121 -11.27 5.07 -16.07
N SER A 122 -11.72 5.89 -17.04
CA SER A 122 -11.91 7.33 -16.82
C SER A 122 -13.02 7.61 -15.81
N THR A 123 -14.16 6.92 -15.90
CA THR A 123 -15.27 7.06 -14.94
C THR A 123 -14.87 6.70 -13.51
N LEU A 124 -14.14 5.58 -13.32
CA LEU A 124 -13.63 5.21 -12.00
C LEU A 124 -12.63 6.26 -11.47
N SER A 125 -11.73 6.73 -12.32
CA SER A 125 -10.75 7.78 -11.97
C SER A 125 -11.44 9.08 -11.53
N GLU A 126 -12.46 9.53 -12.27
CA GLU A 126 -13.24 10.72 -11.92
C GLU A 126 -14.01 10.55 -10.61
N THR A 127 -14.62 9.37 -10.40
CA THR A 127 -15.34 9.03 -9.17
C THR A 127 -14.40 9.09 -7.96
N LEU A 128 -13.25 8.43 -8.03
CA LEU A 128 -12.27 8.42 -6.94
C LEU A 128 -11.66 9.80 -6.70
N LYS A 129 -11.43 10.59 -7.75
CA LYS A 129 -10.99 11.97 -7.62
C LYS A 129 -12.03 12.84 -6.91
N ALA A 130 -13.32 12.68 -7.21
CA ALA A 130 -14.40 13.36 -6.52
C ALA A 130 -14.48 12.99 -5.03
N LEU A 131 -14.07 11.76 -4.68
CA LEU A 131 -13.90 11.30 -3.29
C LEU A 131 -12.61 11.81 -2.61
N GLY A 132 -11.80 12.61 -3.29
CA GLY A 132 -10.59 13.23 -2.73
C GLY A 132 -9.31 12.41 -2.89
N TYR A 133 -9.34 11.30 -3.63
CA TYR A 133 -8.13 10.54 -3.94
C TYR A 133 -7.23 11.30 -4.91
N LYS A 134 -5.93 11.14 -4.73
CA LYS A 134 -4.88 11.68 -5.61
C LYS A 134 -4.49 10.62 -6.65
N ASN A 135 -3.92 11.05 -7.77
CA ASN A 135 -3.39 10.15 -8.80
C ASN A 135 -1.94 10.51 -9.15
N ASN A 136 -1.23 9.57 -9.77
CA ASN A 136 0.09 9.78 -10.40
C ASN A 136 0.35 8.66 -11.41
N ALA A 137 1.57 8.56 -11.94
CA ALA A 137 1.92 7.54 -12.94
C ALA A 137 1.75 6.09 -12.45
N SER A 138 1.99 5.82 -11.16
CA SER A 138 1.88 4.47 -10.57
C SER A 138 0.50 4.17 -9.99
N PHE A 139 -0.26 5.21 -9.65
CA PHE A 139 -1.54 5.09 -8.96
C PHE A 139 -2.68 5.73 -9.75
N MET A 140 -3.71 4.94 -10.02
CA MET A 140 -4.99 5.49 -10.47
C MET A 140 -5.58 6.39 -9.38
N ALA A 141 -5.56 5.93 -8.13
CA ALA A 141 -6.14 6.64 -7.01
C ALA A 141 -5.46 6.21 -5.71
N TRP A 142 -5.06 7.15 -4.86
CA TRP A 142 -4.46 6.86 -3.55
C TRP A 142 -4.69 8.01 -2.57
N GLN A 143 -4.59 7.71 -1.27
CA GLN A 143 -4.66 8.72 -0.21
C GLN A 143 -3.84 8.34 1.02
N TRP A 144 -3.42 9.36 1.78
CA TRP A 144 -2.81 9.18 3.10
C TRP A 144 -3.87 8.89 4.16
N THR A 145 -3.57 7.96 5.05
CA THR A 145 -4.30 7.81 6.32
C THR A 145 -3.73 8.80 7.35
N LYS A 146 -4.34 8.89 8.54
CA LYS A 146 -3.73 9.59 9.69
C LYS A 146 -2.83 8.68 10.54
N LEU A 147 -2.54 7.46 10.07
CA LEU A 147 -1.90 6.42 10.85
C LEU A 147 -0.39 6.44 10.66
N HIS A 148 0.32 6.40 11.79
CA HIS A 148 1.77 6.41 11.85
C HIS A 148 2.24 5.13 12.57
N PRO A 149 2.56 4.05 11.83
CA PRO A 149 2.66 2.70 12.39
C PRO A 149 3.77 2.51 13.43
N ARG A 150 4.82 3.35 13.39
CA ARG A 150 5.89 3.37 14.41
C ARG A 150 5.73 4.48 15.45
N GLY A 151 4.64 5.23 15.40
CA GLY A 151 4.33 6.31 16.34
C GLY A 151 3.81 5.79 17.67
N LYS A 152 4.11 6.49 18.77
CA LYS A 152 3.69 6.12 20.14
C LYS A 152 2.20 5.80 20.24
N THR A 153 1.34 6.69 19.75
CA THR A 153 -0.12 6.52 19.84
C THR A 153 -0.58 5.25 19.13
N PHE A 154 -0.09 5.02 17.91
CA PHE A 154 -0.45 3.83 17.14
C PHE A 154 -0.01 2.55 17.84
N LEU A 155 1.25 2.48 18.27
CA LEU A 155 1.81 1.28 18.92
C LEU A 155 1.12 0.96 20.25
N LEU A 156 0.79 1.99 21.04
CA LEU A 156 0.04 1.80 22.28
C LEU A 156 -1.39 1.34 22.01
N SER A 157 -2.06 1.88 20.98
CA SER A 157 -3.39 1.39 20.58
C SER A 157 -3.33 -0.05 20.10
N TYR A 158 -2.37 -0.37 19.23
CA TYR A 158 -2.17 -1.71 18.68
C TYR A 158 -1.89 -2.76 19.77
N THR A 159 -1.01 -2.45 20.72
CA THR A 159 -0.66 -3.39 21.80
C THR A 159 -1.77 -3.60 22.83
N ARG A 160 -2.67 -2.63 23.00
CA ARG A 160 -3.78 -2.71 23.96
C ARG A 160 -5.06 -3.30 23.35
N GLN A 161 -5.38 -2.92 22.12
CA GLN A 161 -6.64 -3.23 21.45
C GLN A 161 -6.40 -3.49 19.95
N PRO A 162 -5.66 -4.55 19.59
CA PRO A 162 -5.27 -4.81 18.20
C PRO A 162 -6.50 -4.95 17.29
N GLU A 163 -7.49 -5.74 17.68
CA GLU A 163 -8.68 -6.01 16.85
C GLU A 163 -9.48 -4.74 16.51
N ILE A 164 -9.56 -3.78 17.44
CA ILE A 164 -10.27 -2.52 17.19
C ILE A 164 -9.53 -1.70 16.12
N LEU A 165 -8.21 -1.57 16.27
CA LEU A 165 -7.40 -0.85 15.29
C LEU A 165 -7.42 -1.54 13.91
N LEU A 166 -7.33 -2.88 13.87
CA LEU A 166 -7.42 -3.65 12.62
C LEU A 166 -8.78 -3.45 11.94
N THR A 167 -9.89 -3.50 12.71
CA THR A 167 -11.24 -3.27 12.19
C THR A 167 -11.42 -1.84 11.66
N GLU A 168 -10.86 -0.82 12.32
CA GLU A 168 -10.91 0.57 11.85
C GLU A 168 -10.18 0.73 10.50
N ILE A 169 -9.02 0.10 10.37
CA ILE A 169 -8.24 0.12 9.12
C ILE A 169 -8.97 -0.65 8.02
N GLU A 170 -9.52 -1.82 8.35
CA GLU A 170 -10.37 -2.60 7.44
C GLU A 170 -11.56 -1.79 6.97
N SER A 171 -12.26 -1.07 7.84
CA SER A 171 -13.42 -0.26 7.44
C SER A 171 -13.05 0.81 6.41
N GLY A 172 -11.92 1.51 6.63
CA GLY A 172 -11.42 2.51 5.68
C GLY A 172 -11.03 1.93 4.32
N PHE A 173 -10.33 0.79 4.32
CA PHE A 173 -9.90 0.10 3.11
C PHE A 173 -11.06 -0.60 2.39
N GLY A 174 -11.91 -1.28 3.15
CA GLY A 174 -13.13 -1.95 2.70
C GLY A 174 -14.10 -0.99 2.06
N LYS A 175 -14.21 0.26 2.55
CA LYS A 175 -15.00 1.30 1.89
C LYS A 175 -14.53 1.57 0.46
N LEU A 176 -13.22 1.66 0.22
CA LEU A 176 -12.69 1.79 -1.15
C LEU A 176 -13.12 0.60 -2.01
N LEU A 177 -13.00 -0.62 -1.50
CA LEU A 177 -13.23 -1.84 -2.26
C LEU A 177 -14.71 -2.13 -2.51
N LEU A 178 -15.56 -1.98 -1.51
CA LEU A 178 -16.97 -2.35 -1.57
C LEU A 178 -17.79 -1.26 -2.26
N ASP A 179 -17.60 0.01 -1.90
CA ASP A 179 -18.38 1.11 -2.48
C ASP A 179 -18.08 1.30 -3.97
N ASN A 180 -16.87 0.93 -4.42
CA ASN A 180 -16.43 1.06 -5.81
C ASN A 180 -16.28 -0.29 -6.53
N ARG A 181 -16.76 -1.39 -5.94
CA ARG A 181 -16.54 -2.76 -6.44
C ARG A 181 -16.89 -2.90 -7.92
N GLU A 182 -18.11 -2.53 -8.28
CA GLU A 182 -18.62 -2.66 -9.64
C GLU A 182 -17.76 -1.87 -10.64
N GLN A 183 -17.39 -0.64 -10.29
CA GLN A 183 -16.56 0.20 -11.16
C GLN A 183 -15.13 -0.34 -11.31
N ILE A 184 -14.56 -0.89 -10.23
CA ILE A 184 -13.25 -1.56 -10.25
C ILE A 184 -13.32 -2.80 -11.16
N ASP A 185 -14.36 -3.61 -11.02
CA ASP A 185 -14.57 -4.82 -11.82
C ASP A 185 -14.75 -4.47 -13.31
N LEU A 186 -15.54 -3.45 -13.63
CA LEU A 186 -15.73 -2.94 -15.00
C LEU A 186 -14.44 -2.40 -15.60
N ALA A 187 -13.67 -1.61 -14.84
CA ALA A 187 -12.37 -1.09 -15.30
C ALA A 187 -11.38 -2.23 -15.57
N ASN A 188 -11.30 -3.21 -14.66
CA ASN A 188 -10.43 -4.38 -14.84
C ASN A 188 -10.88 -5.26 -16.01
N ALA A 189 -12.19 -5.43 -16.24
CA ALA A 189 -12.71 -6.13 -17.41
C ALA A 189 -12.37 -5.38 -18.72
N ALA A 190 -12.52 -4.06 -18.76
CA ALA A 190 -12.16 -3.24 -19.92
C ALA A 190 -10.66 -3.34 -20.25
N LEU A 191 -9.79 -3.31 -19.23
CA LEU A 191 -8.35 -3.47 -19.40
C LEU A 191 -7.97 -4.86 -19.93
N ARG A 192 -8.72 -5.91 -19.56
CA ARG A 192 -8.52 -7.27 -20.08
C ARG A 192 -8.82 -7.37 -21.56
N SER A 193 -9.90 -6.72 -22.00
CA SER A 193 -10.39 -6.76 -23.38
C SER A 193 -9.70 -5.74 -24.29
N ALA A 194 -8.91 -4.82 -23.73
CA ALA A 194 -8.18 -3.84 -24.51
C ALA A 194 -7.20 -4.53 -25.48
N PRO A 195 -7.14 -4.11 -26.75
CA PRO A 195 -6.18 -4.64 -27.69
C PRO A 195 -4.78 -4.44 -27.11
N ARG A 196 -3.96 -5.51 -27.07
CA ARG A 196 -2.54 -5.37 -26.74
C ARG A 196 -1.96 -4.38 -27.75
N SER A 197 -1.50 -3.23 -27.27
CA SER A 197 -0.89 -2.22 -28.13
C SER A 197 0.30 -2.88 -28.81
N MET A 198 0.16 -3.19 -30.10
CA MET A 198 1.26 -3.64 -30.94
C MET A 198 2.09 -2.40 -31.24
N THR A 199 2.94 -2.00 -30.29
CA THR A 199 4.09 -1.14 -30.58
C THR A 199 5.04 -1.97 -31.45
N ILE A 200 4.70 -2.07 -32.73
CA ILE A 200 5.65 -2.47 -33.76
C ILE A 200 6.74 -1.41 -33.70
N SER A 201 7.88 -1.77 -33.09
CA SER A 201 9.05 -0.91 -33.07
C SER A 201 9.34 -0.47 -34.51
N LEU A 202 9.48 0.84 -34.73
CA LEU A 202 9.82 1.42 -36.04
C LEU A 202 11.11 0.82 -36.63
N ASP A 203 11.97 0.24 -35.80
CA ASP A 203 13.15 -0.50 -36.22
C ASP A 203 12.81 -1.79 -36.99
N GLN A 204 11.72 -2.47 -36.64
CA GLN A 204 11.26 -3.67 -37.37
C GLN A 204 10.65 -3.35 -38.74
N LEU A 205 10.12 -2.14 -38.93
CA LEU A 205 9.65 -1.65 -40.22
C LEU A 205 10.79 -1.17 -41.12
N ARG A 206 11.89 -0.66 -40.55
CA ARG A 206 13.09 -0.27 -41.31
C ARG A 206 13.90 -1.47 -41.81
N GLY A 207 13.93 -2.58 -41.08
CA GLY A 207 14.60 -3.82 -41.52
C GLY A 207 13.95 -4.54 -42.71
N LYS A 208 12.65 -4.32 -42.97
CA LYS A 208 11.93 -4.93 -44.10
C LYS A 208 12.00 -4.13 -45.41
N ARG A 209 12.68 -2.98 -45.43
CA ARG A 209 12.77 -2.09 -46.60
C ARG A 209 14.14 -2.05 -47.30
N ALA A 210 15.08 -2.93 -46.95
CA ALA A 210 16.27 -3.14 -47.77
C ALA A 210 15.99 -4.20 -48.83
N PRO A 211 15.74 -3.84 -50.12
CA PRO A 211 15.87 -4.81 -51.18
C PRO A 211 17.34 -5.20 -51.32
N SER A 212 17.58 -6.50 -51.41
CA SER A 212 18.82 -7.10 -51.87
C SER A 212 19.17 -6.58 -53.26
N SER A 213 20.32 -5.94 -53.36
CA SER A 213 21.11 -5.80 -54.59
C SER A 213 22.56 -5.57 -54.19
#